data_AF-A0A5K0WCN5-F1
#
_entry.id   AF-A0A5K0WCN5-F1
#
_cell.length_a   1.000
_cell.length_b   1.000
_cell.length_c   1.000
_cell.angle_alpha   90.00
_cell.angle_beta   90.00
_cell.angle_gamma   90.00
#
_symmetry.space_group_name_H-M   'P 1'
#
loop_
_entity.id
_entity.type
_entity.pdbx_description
1 polymer ?
#
loop_
_entity_poly.entity_id
_entity_poly.type
_entity_poly.pdbx_seq_one_letter_code
_entity_poly.pdbx_strand_id
1 'polypeptide(L)' 'FSVSTKGCCGSGVIEFGDTCKGQSTCSDPSKYVFWDAVHPSERMYQIIAIEAIKQVNKQMI' A
#
# COMPACT_ATOMS: atom_id res chain seq x y z
N PHE A 1 7.22 1.03 -7.66
CA PHE A 1 7.62 0.87 -6.25
C PHE A 1 9.08 0.49 -6.19
N SER A 2 9.81 0.93 -5.15
CA SER A 2 11.19 0.50 -4.88
C SER A 2 11.30 -0.37 -3.62
N VAL A 3 10.23 -0.49 -2.84
CA VAL A 3 10.14 -1.39 -1.66
C VAL A 3 8.84 -2.18 -1.73
N SER A 4 8.93 -3.50 -1.71
CA SER A 4 7.78 -4.42 -1.77
C SER A 4 7.77 -5.49 -0.68
N THR A 5 8.84 -5.59 0.11
CA THR A 5 9.01 -6.67 1.12
C THR A 5 8.63 -6.25 2.54
N LYS A 6 8.26 -4.99 2.75
CA LYS A 6 7.82 -4.45 4.04
C LYS A 6 6.92 -3.22 3.86
N GLY A 7 6.17 -2.90 4.90
CA GLY A 7 5.40 -1.67 5.05
C GLY A 7 6.25 -0.44 5.36
N CYS A 8 5.61 0.72 5.28
CA CYS A 8 6.17 2.03 5.58
C CYS A 8 6.18 2.35 7.09
N CYS A 9 5.18 1.84 7.83
CA CYS A 9 5.04 2.04 9.27
C CYS A 9 5.96 1.11 10.08
N GLY A 10 6.64 1.65 11.10
CA GLY A 10 7.41 0.87 12.07
C GLY A 10 8.54 0.07 11.41
N SER A 11 8.70 -1.21 11.80
CA SER A 11 9.57 -2.12 11.06
C SER A 11 9.02 -2.48 9.68
N GLY A 12 7.69 -2.40 9.53
CA GLY A 12 6.95 -2.75 8.32
C GLY A 12 6.74 -4.25 8.14
N VAL A 13 7.02 -5.06 9.17
CA VAL A 13 7.02 -6.52 9.09
C VAL A 13 5.86 -7.12 9.87
N ILE A 14 5.51 -6.54 11.02
CA ILE A 14 4.49 -7.08 11.93
C ILE A 14 3.42 -6.06 12.31
N GLU A 15 3.70 -4.76 12.13
CA GLU A 15 2.84 -3.69 12.58
C GLU A 15 1.67 -3.48 11.60
N PHE A 16 0.45 -3.39 12.13
CA PHE A 16 -0.75 -2.96 11.40
C PHE A 16 -1.76 -2.33 12.37
N GLY A 17 -2.58 -1.40 11.89
CA GLY A 17 -3.60 -0.75 12.73
C GLY A 17 -3.03 -0.09 13.98
N ASP A 18 -3.44 -0.56 15.18
CA ASP A 18 -3.05 0.05 16.45
C ASP A 18 -1.56 -0.05 16.77
N THR A 19 -0.87 -1.11 16.34
CA THR A 19 0.57 -1.26 16.60
C THR A 19 1.42 -0.27 15.80
N CYS A 20 0.83 0.37 14.78
CA CYS A 20 1.45 1.46 14.04
C CYS A 20 1.37 2.81 14.75
N LYS A 21 0.50 2.95 15.78
CA LYS A 21 0.33 4.22 16.48
C LYS A 21 1.62 4.60 17.20
N GLY A 22 2.08 5.83 16.98
CA GLY A 22 3.31 6.37 17.58
C GLY A 22 4.61 5.82 16.98
N GLN A 23 4.55 4.95 15.97
CA GLN A 23 5.73 4.49 15.25
C GLN A 23 6.18 5.53 14.22
N SER A 24 7.48 5.53 13.90
CA SER A 24 8.00 6.26 12.76
C SER A 24 7.46 5.69 11.45
N THR A 25 7.31 6.53 10.44
CA THR A 25 6.98 6.11 9.07
C THR A 25 8.15 6.37 8.14
N CYS A 26 8.17 5.66 7.02
CA CYS A 26 9.07 5.96 5.91
C CYS A 26 8.89 7.41 5.40
N SER A 27 9.92 7.96 4.75
CA SER A 27 9.92 9.34 4.25
C SER A 27 9.05 9.56 3.01
N ASP A 28 8.84 8.51 2.21
CA ASP A 28 8.03 8.56 0.99
C ASP A 28 7.20 7.27 0.84
N PRO A 29 5.94 7.27 1.31
CA PRO A 29 5.04 6.12 1.21
C PRO A 29 4.75 5.70 -0.23
N SER A 30 4.91 6.59 -1.22
CA SER A 30 4.64 6.29 -2.63
C SER A 30 5.67 5.33 -3.24
N LYS A 31 6.80 5.10 -2.57
CA LYS A 31 7.82 4.13 -2.97
C LYS A 31 7.52 2.71 -2.48
N TYR A 32 6.62 2.56 -1.51
CA TYR A 32 6.28 1.29 -0.87
C TYR A 32 5.01 0.70 -1.47
N VAL A 33 4.99 -0.62 -1.70
CA VAL A 33 3.76 -1.35 -2.08
C VAL A 33 2.76 -1.33 -0.93
N PHE A 34 3.24 -1.50 0.31
CA PHE A 34 2.42 -1.60 1.52
C PHE A 34 2.59 -0.39 2.44
N TRP A 35 1.51 0.03 3.08
CA TRP A 35 1.53 1.03 4.15
C TRP A 35 2.02 0.42 5.47
N ASP A 36 1.47 -0.73 5.84
CA ASP A 36 1.81 -1.50 7.04
C ASP A 36 2.09 -2.97 6.66
N ALA A 37 2.11 -3.91 7.61
CA ALA A 37 2.42 -5.31 7.32
C ALA A 37 1.41 -6.02 6.39
N VAL A 38 0.19 -5.49 6.22
CA VAL A 38 -0.89 -6.17 5.50
C VAL A 38 -1.63 -5.29 4.49
N HIS A 39 -1.71 -3.98 4.71
CA HIS A 39 -2.48 -3.07 3.87
C HIS A 39 -1.62 -2.42 2.78
N PRO A 40 -2.11 -2.34 1.53
CA PRO A 40 -1.49 -1.55 0.46
C PRO A 40 -1.29 -0.08 0.82
N SER A 41 -0.27 0.56 0.22
CA SER A 41 -0.13 2.01 0.27
C SER A 41 -1.22 2.69 -0.56
N GLU A 42 -1.47 3.98 -0.32
CA GLU A 42 -2.42 4.77 -1.11
C GLU A 42 -2.12 4.67 -2.62
N ARG A 43 -0.85 4.77 -3.02
CA ARG A 43 -0.44 4.61 -4.42
C ARG A 43 -0.82 3.24 -4.97
N MET A 44 -0.65 2.18 -4.18
CA MET A 44 -1.03 0.84 -4.61
C MET A 44 -2.55 0.71 -4.74
N TYR A 45 -3.32 1.30 -3.82
CA TYR A 45 -4.77 1.38 -3.96
C TYR A 45 -5.22 2.14 -5.22
N GLN A 46 -4.56 3.25 -5.58
CA GLN A 46 -4.83 3.97 -6.83
C GLN A 46 -4.62 3.07 -8.07
N ILE A 47 -3.53 2.31 -8.10
CA ILE A 47 -3.25 1.36 -9.19
C ILE A 47 -4.33 0.26 -9.23
N ILE A 48 -4.66 -0.34 -8.09
CA ILE A 48 -5.71 -1.37 -8.01
C ILE A 48 -7.04 -0.84 -8.53
N ALA A 49 -7.44 0.37 -8.15
CA ALA A 49 -8.67 1.00 -8.60
C ALA A 49 -8.66 1.25 -10.12
N ILE A 50 -7.56 1.77 -10.66
CA ILE A 50 -7.39 1.98 -12.11
C ILE A 50 -7.52 0.65 -12.87
N GLU A 51 -6.85 -0.40 -12.40
CA GLU A 51 -6.94 -1.72 -13.04
C GLU A 51 -8.34 -2.32 -12.92
N ALA A 52 -9.01 -2.18 -11.77
CA ALA A 52 -10.40 -2.60 -11.61
C ALA A 52 -11.34 -1.90 -12.60
N ILE A 53 -11.22 -0.58 -12.74
CA ILE A 53 -12.01 0.21 -13.70
C ILE A 53 -11.74 -0.24 -15.14
N LYS A 54 -10.47 -0.48 -15.50
CA LYS A 54 -10.12 -1.01 -16.83
C LYS A 54 -10.78 -2.37 -17.09
N GLN A 55 -10.79 -3.26 -16.11
CA GLN A 55 -11.44 -4.57 -16.26
C GLN A 55 -12.96 -4.46 -16.41
N VAL A 56 -13.61 -3.61 -15.61
CA VAL A 56 -15.04 -3.33 -15.75
C VAL A 56 -15.35 -2.77 -17.15
N ASN A 57 -14.55 -1.80 -17.62
CA ASN A 57 -14.74 -1.21 -18.94
C ASN A 57 -14.57 -2.24 -20.06
N LYS A 58 -13.58 -3.14 -19.97
CA LYS A 58 -13.37 -4.20 -20.96
C LYS A 58 -14.54 -5.19 -21.04
N GLN A 59 -15.24 -5.45 -19.92
CA GLN A 59 -16.40 -6.35 -19.89
C GLN A 59 -17.68 -5.71 -20.46
N MET A 60 -17.70 -4.38 -20.63
CA MET A 60 -18.83 -3.65 -21.21
C MET A 60 -18.70 -3.39 -22.73
N ILE A 61 -17.64 -3.90 -23.38
CA ILE A 61 -17.39 -3.82 -24.82
C ILE A 61 -17.49 -5.21 -25.43
#